data_AF-A0A4D9F008-F1
#
_entry.id   AF-A0A4D9F008-F1
#
_cell.length_a   1.000
_cell.length_b   1.000
_cell.length_c   1.000
_cell.angle_alpha   90.00
_cell.angle_beta   90.00
_cell.angle_gamma   90.00
#
_symmetry.space_group_name_H-M   'P 1'
#
loop_
_entity.id
_entity.type
_entity.pdbx_description
1 polymer ?
#
loop_
_entity_poly.entity_id
_entity_poly.type
_entity_poly.pdbx_seq_one_letter_code
_entity_poly.pdbx_strand_id
1 'polypeptide(L)'
;MATQFLQEMGNLNISDPKEMMSLVIKWVQKTFPNVESVTTGTLQCWMEEKPEELIILDTRSPAEFEVSHLPGAILIDPQSDTLQEFLQKQLLPESKNKNIICYCTVGYRSSMTAQSMNEFLSSEAGQTPKTTLKVYNAEGGLAKWASERRLMVDKQEQPIHLVHPYSAAWAKLLEPELQAQI
;
A
#
# COMPACT_ATOMS: atom_id res chain seq x y z
N MET A 1 -17.88 -4.89 -3.40
CA MET A 1 -17.38 -3.72 -4.16
C MET A 1 -16.24 -4.11 -5.12
N ALA A 2 -15.11 -4.65 -4.64
CA ALA A 2 -14.00 -5.08 -5.51
C ALA A 2 -14.38 -6.13 -6.57
N THR A 3 -15.16 -7.16 -6.20
CA THR A 3 -15.61 -8.22 -7.12
C THR A 3 -16.45 -7.66 -8.28
N GLN A 4 -17.33 -6.71 -8.00
CA GLN A 4 -18.18 -6.07 -9.00
C GLN A 4 -17.33 -5.25 -9.98
N PHE A 5 -16.39 -4.45 -9.44
CA PHE A 5 -15.46 -3.68 -10.28
C PHE A 5 -14.64 -4.60 -11.20
N LEU A 6 -14.13 -5.72 -10.69
CA LEU A 6 -13.40 -6.70 -11.50
C LEU A 6 -14.26 -7.31 -12.62
N GLN A 7 -15.55 -7.56 -12.37
CA GLN A 7 -16.49 -8.02 -13.40
C GLN A 7 -16.72 -6.94 -14.46
N GLU A 8 -16.98 -5.69 -14.05
CA GLU A 8 -17.17 -4.56 -14.96
C GLU A 8 -15.92 -4.32 -15.82
N MET A 9 -14.74 -4.34 -15.20
CA MET A 9 -13.45 -4.20 -15.88
C MET A 9 -13.19 -5.37 -16.85
N GLY A 10 -13.58 -6.60 -16.49
CA GLY A 10 -13.48 -7.77 -17.37
C GLY A 10 -14.36 -7.70 -18.62
N ASN A 11 -15.39 -6.84 -18.62
CA ASN A 11 -16.23 -6.57 -19.79
C ASN A 11 -15.65 -5.46 -20.69
N LEU A 12 -14.63 -4.73 -20.22
CA LEU A 12 -13.90 -3.79 -21.05
C LEU A 12 -12.89 -4.58 -21.89
N ASN A 13 -12.84 -4.34 -23.20
CA ASN A 13 -11.85 -4.93 -24.11
C ASN A 13 -10.44 -4.31 -23.93
N ILE A 14 -9.98 -4.22 -22.69
CA ILE A 14 -8.68 -3.67 -22.32
C ILE A 14 -7.77 -4.83 -21.92
N SER A 15 -6.66 -4.97 -22.63
CA SER A 15 -5.66 -6.02 -22.40
C SER A 15 -4.31 -5.48 -21.94
N ASP A 16 -4.06 -4.17 -22.07
CA ASP A 16 -2.81 -3.56 -21.64
C ASP A 16 -2.79 -3.41 -20.10
N PRO A 17 -1.80 -3.99 -19.39
CA PRO A 17 -1.74 -3.93 -17.94
C PRO A 17 -1.66 -2.50 -17.38
N LYS A 18 -1.04 -1.55 -18.10
CA LYS A 18 -0.92 -0.16 -17.63
C LYS A 18 -2.25 0.58 -17.74
N GLU A 19 -2.99 0.37 -18.83
CA GLU A 19 -4.35 0.89 -18.97
C GLU A 19 -5.27 0.33 -17.88
N MET A 20 -5.22 -0.98 -17.62
CA MET A 20 -5.98 -1.60 -16.52
C MET A 20 -5.58 -1.02 -15.15
N MET A 21 -4.28 -0.85 -14.90
CA MET A 21 -3.77 -0.24 -13.67
C MET A 21 -4.30 1.19 -13.47
N SER A 22 -4.35 2.00 -14.54
CA SER A 22 -4.92 3.36 -14.50
C SER A 22 -6.39 3.35 -14.07
N LEU A 23 -7.19 2.40 -14.57
CA LEU A 23 -8.59 2.24 -14.16
C LEU A 23 -8.72 1.83 -12.69
N VAL A 24 -7.89 0.89 -12.23
CA VAL A 24 -7.87 0.43 -10.84
C VAL A 24 -7.51 1.57 -9.90
N ILE A 25 -6.49 2.37 -10.22
CA ILE A 25 -6.08 3.54 -9.42
C ILE A 25 -7.23 4.53 -9.27
N LYS A 26 -7.86 4.91 -10.38
CA LYS A 26 -9.02 5.84 -10.36
C LYS A 26 -10.17 5.28 -9.54
N TRP A 27 -10.44 3.99 -9.65
CA TRP A 27 -11.48 3.32 -8.88
C TRP A 27 -11.16 3.35 -7.38
N VAL A 28 -9.94 2.98 -6.96
CA VAL A 28 -9.50 3.04 -5.57
C VAL A 28 -9.63 4.46 -5.01
N GLN A 29 -9.13 5.48 -5.72
CA GLN A 29 -9.22 6.87 -5.29
C GLN A 29 -10.67 7.34 -5.14
N LYS A 30 -11.56 6.92 -6.05
CA LYS A 30 -13.00 7.23 -5.97
C LYS A 30 -13.69 6.51 -4.80
N THR A 31 -13.27 5.28 -4.49
CA THR A 31 -13.81 4.52 -3.35
C THR A 31 -13.38 5.11 -2.01
N PHE A 32 -12.16 5.65 -1.92
CA PHE A 32 -11.58 6.19 -0.69
C PHE A 32 -11.21 7.67 -0.84
N PRO A 33 -12.20 8.58 -1.00
CA PRO A 33 -11.93 10.00 -1.31
C PRO A 33 -11.21 10.76 -0.19
N ASN A 34 -11.25 10.23 1.04
CA ASN A 34 -10.60 10.82 2.21
C ASN A 34 -9.20 10.25 2.48
N VAL A 35 -8.68 9.40 1.59
CA VAL A 35 -7.35 8.82 1.71
C VAL A 35 -6.45 9.44 0.65
N GLU A 36 -5.51 10.27 1.09
CA GLU A 36 -4.49 10.83 0.20
C GLU A 36 -3.62 9.69 -0.36
N SER A 37 -3.40 9.70 -1.68
CA SER A 37 -2.50 8.75 -2.34
C SER A 37 -1.19 9.44 -2.73
N VAL A 38 -0.08 8.75 -2.52
CA VAL A 38 1.26 9.21 -2.96
C VAL A 38 1.69 8.40 -4.18
N THR A 39 2.26 9.09 -5.16
CA THR A 39 2.82 8.41 -6.33
C THR A 39 4.04 7.57 -5.93
N THR A 40 4.34 6.55 -6.70
CA THR A 40 5.54 5.71 -6.55
C THR A 40 6.84 6.52 -6.66
N GLY A 41 6.88 7.56 -7.50
CA GLY A 41 8.03 8.47 -7.59
C GLY A 41 8.22 9.30 -6.33
N THR A 42 7.15 9.90 -5.80
CA THR A 42 7.19 10.64 -4.53
C THR A 42 7.61 9.74 -3.36
N LEU A 43 7.06 8.53 -3.30
CA LEU A 43 7.40 7.55 -2.27
C LEU A 43 8.88 7.17 -2.34
N GLN A 44 9.42 6.93 -3.54
CA GLN A 44 10.86 6.67 -3.69
C GLN A 44 11.70 7.84 -3.18
N CYS A 45 11.37 9.09 -3.55
CA CYS A 45 12.10 10.26 -3.04
C CYS A 45 12.07 10.32 -1.51
N TRP A 46 10.93 10.04 -0.88
CA TRP A 46 10.83 10.02 0.59
C TRP A 46 11.67 8.90 1.22
N MET A 47 11.73 7.72 0.60
CA MET A 47 12.57 6.62 1.05
C MET A 47 14.06 6.95 0.97
N GLU A 48 14.48 7.74 -0.02
CA GLU A 48 15.89 8.09 -0.25
C GLU A 48 16.34 9.31 0.56
N GLU A 49 15.49 10.34 0.65
CA GLU A 49 15.85 11.62 1.26
C GLU A 49 15.61 11.67 2.77
N LYS A 50 14.55 11.02 3.25
CA LYS A 50 14.09 11.10 4.65
C LYS A 50 13.52 9.77 5.20
N PRO A 51 14.25 8.65 5.07
CA PRO A 51 13.76 7.34 5.52
C PRO A 51 13.37 7.31 7.01
N GLU A 52 13.99 8.14 7.86
CA GLU A 52 13.69 8.24 9.29
C GLU A 52 12.38 8.95 9.63
N GLU A 53 11.82 9.70 8.68
CA GLU A 53 10.51 10.36 8.76
C GLU A 53 9.40 9.51 8.12
N LEU A 54 9.72 8.29 7.67
CA LEU A 54 8.79 7.42 6.94
C LEU A 54 8.53 6.11 7.68
N ILE A 55 7.27 5.70 7.73
CA ILE A 55 6.86 4.35 8.10
C ILE A 55 6.16 3.76 6.89
N ILE A 56 6.63 2.61 6.43
CA ILE A 56 6.03 1.88 5.32
C ILE A 56 5.35 0.64 5.88
N LEU A 57 4.03 0.55 5.70
CA LEU A 57 3.19 -0.53 6.18
C LEU A 57 2.71 -1.36 5.01
N ASP A 58 3.08 -2.63 5.01
CA ASP A 58 2.53 -3.62 4.10
C ASP A 58 1.29 -4.26 4.73
N THR A 59 0.14 -4.12 4.07
CA THR A 59 -1.15 -4.66 4.54
C THR A 59 -1.55 -5.94 3.78
N ARG A 60 -0.60 -6.60 3.10
CA ARG A 60 -0.80 -7.88 2.43
C ARG A 60 -0.67 -9.05 3.42
N SER A 61 -0.91 -10.26 2.93
CA SER A 61 -0.69 -11.48 3.73
C SER A 61 0.81 -11.78 3.92
N PRO A 62 1.18 -12.58 4.93
CA PRO A 62 2.56 -13.03 5.10
C PRO A 62 3.15 -13.72 3.86
N ALA A 63 2.37 -14.56 3.17
CA ALA A 63 2.80 -15.23 1.94
C ALA A 63 3.13 -14.23 0.82
N GLU A 64 2.34 -13.15 0.70
CA GLU A 64 2.62 -12.07 -0.25
C GLU A 64 3.88 -11.26 0.11
N PHE A 65 4.08 -10.99 1.40
CA PHE A 65 5.25 -10.25 1.91
C PHE A 65 6.55 -11.04 1.76
N GLU A 66 6.50 -12.36 1.99
CA GLU A 66 7.67 -13.24 1.85
C GLU A 66 8.20 -13.30 0.41
N VAL A 67 7.31 -13.23 -0.58
CA VAL A 67 7.71 -13.19 -2.01
C VAL A 67 8.48 -11.92 -2.31
N SER A 68 7.95 -10.78 -1.90
CA SER A 68 8.58 -9.48 -2.07
C SER A 68 7.92 -8.44 -1.20
N HIS A 69 8.64 -7.38 -0.87
CA HIS A 69 8.13 -6.19 -0.19
C HIS A 69 9.04 -4.97 -0.48
N LEU A 70 8.59 -3.78 -0.10
CA LEU A 70 9.42 -2.57 -0.14
C LEU A 70 10.50 -2.63 0.94
N PRO A 71 11.75 -2.20 0.66
CA PRO A 71 12.81 -2.15 1.67
C PRO A 71 12.37 -1.42 2.95
N GLY A 72 12.57 -2.05 4.10
CA GLY A 72 12.19 -1.50 5.41
C GLY A 72 10.68 -1.47 5.70
N ALA A 73 9.85 -2.11 4.87
CA ALA A 73 8.42 -2.23 5.15
C ALA A 73 8.14 -3.12 6.36
N ILE A 74 7.14 -2.72 7.14
CA ILE A 74 6.63 -3.48 8.27
C ILE A 74 5.34 -4.17 7.83
N LEU A 75 5.33 -5.50 7.90
CA LEU A 75 4.10 -6.28 7.71
C LEU A 75 3.14 -6.03 8.87
N ILE A 76 1.91 -5.62 8.56
CA ILE A 76 0.84 -5.45 9.54
C ILE A 76 -0.39 -6.26 9.15
N ASP A 77 -1.04 -6.85 10.15
CA ASP A 77 -2.39 -7.39 9.97
C ASP A 77 -3.40 -6.27 10.30
N PRO A 78 -4.11 -5.71 9.30
CA PRO A 78 -5.07 -4.64 9.53
C PRO A 78 -6.32 -5.08 10.30
N GLN A 79 -6.53 -6.38 10.50
CA GLN A 79 -7.62 -6.91 11.33
C GLN A 79 -7.20 -7.18 12.78
N SER A 80 -5.91 -7.00 13.10
CA SER A 80 -5.42 -7.20 14.45
C SER A 80 -5.59 -5.95 15.31
N ASP A 81 -5.87 -6.16 16.60
CA ASP A 81 -5.90 -5.09 17.61
C ASP A 81 -4.55 -4.34 17.71
N THR A 82 -3.47 -4.95 17.21
CA THR A 82 -2.11 -4.41 17.22
C THR A 82 -1.95 -3.15 16.37
N LEU A 83 -2.83 -2.90 15.39
CA LEU A 83 -2.76 -1.68 14.57
C LEU A 83 -3.04 -0.41 15.38
N GLN A 84 -4.01 -0.47 16.29
CA GLN A 84 -4.32 0.66 17.18
C GLN A 84 -3.19 0.89 18.17
N GLU A 85 -2.65 -0.18 18.77
CA GLU A 85 -1.49 -0.08 19.66
C GLU A 85 -0.26 0.48 18.95
N PHE A 86 -0.02 0.07 17.70
CA PHE A 86 1.04 0.60 16.87
C PHE A 86 0.88 2.10 16.66
N LEU A 87 -0.33 2.54 16.29
CA LEU A 87 -0.67 3.95 16.09
C LEU A 87 -0.50 4.77 17.36
N GLN A 88 -1.01 4.28 18.49
CA GLN A 88 -0.87 4.95 19.78
C GLN A 88 0.60 5.19 20.14
N LYS A 89 1.49 4.21 19.88
CA LYS A 89 2.93 4.39 20.07
C LYS A 89 3.51 5.49 19.16
N GLN A 90 3.03 5.63 17.93
CA GLN A 90 3.48 6.68 17.02
C GLN A 90 2.97 8.09 17.41
N LEU A 91 1.97 8.18 18.28
CA LEU A 91 1.43 9.46 18.76
C LEU A 91 2.14 10.01 20.01
N LEU A 92 3.08 9.26 20.58
CA LEU A 92 3.87 9.71 21.72
C LEU A 92 4.76 10.92 21.35
N PRO A 93 4.98 11.91 22.24
CA PRO A 93 5.75 13.11 21.93
C PRO A 93 7.19 12.87 21.46
N GLU A 94 7.80 11.77 21.92
CA GLU A 94 9.12 11.29 21.50
C GLU A 94 9.15 10.70 20.07
N SER A 95 7.99 10.36 19.50
CA SER A 95 7.91 9.94 18.11
C SER A 95 8.13 11.16 17.23
N LYS A 96 9.23 11.15 16.46
CA LYS A 96 9.45 12.13 15.38
C LYS A 96 8.20 12.15 14.49
N ASN A 97 7.84 13.33 13.99
CA ASN A 97 6.79 13.47 12.98
C ASN A 97 7.07 12.49 11.84
N LYS A 98 6.15 11.55 11.60
CA LYS A 98 6.31 10.53 10.56
C LYS A 98 5.16 10.63 9.56
N ASN A 99 5.46 10.32 8.31
CA ASN A 99 4.45 9.96 7.32
C ASN A 99 4.29 8.44 7.36
N ILE A 100 3.05 7.96 7.41
CA ILE A 100 2.73 6.54 7.27
C ILE A 100 2.28 6.30 5.83
N ILE A 101 2.89 5.32 5.17
CA ILE A 101 2.51 4.85 3.85
C ILE A 101 1.97 3.44 3.98
N CYS A 102 0.68 3.27 3.72
CA CYS A 102 0.09 1.95 3.58
C CYS A 102 0.17 1.52 2.12
N TYR A 103 0.56 0.27 1.87
CA TYR A 103 0.46 -0.32 0.54
C TYR A 103 -0.03 -1.76 0.62
N CYS A 104 -0.65 -2.20 -0.47
CA CYS A 104 -0.95 -3.60 -0.71
C CYS A 104 -0.61 -3.94 -2.16
N THR A 105 -1.21 -4.98 -2.74
CA THR A 105 -0.96 -5.35 -4.15
C THR A 105 -1.31 -4.21 -5.11
N VAL A 106 -2.48 -3.59 -4.96
CA VAL A 106 -3.04 -2.62 -5.95
C VAL A 106 -3.56 -1.32 -5.33
N GLY A 107 -3.47 -1.16 -4.00
CA GLY A 107 -3.93 0.03 -3.27
C GLY A 107 -5.30 -0.11 -2.58
N TYR A 108 -6.12 -1.12 -2.89
CA TYR A 108 -7.46 -1.23 -2.31
C TYR A 108 -7.47 -1.54 -0.79
N ARG A 109 -6.82 -2.65 -0.38
CA ARG A 109 -6.73 -3.04 1.04
C ARG A 109 -6.02 -1.98 1.89
N SER A 110 -4.97 -1.37 1.36
CA SER A 110 -4.19 -0.35 2.05
C SER A 110 -4.93 0.97 2.19
N SER A 111 -5.74 1.37 1.21
CA SER A 111 -6.63 2.52 1.36
C SER A 111 -7.70 2.28 2.44
N MET A 112 -8.25 1.07 2.54
CA MET A 112 -9.16 0.71 3.63
C MET A 112 -8.47 0.82 4.99
N THR A 113 -7.24 0.31 5.13
CA THR A 113 -6.43 0.46 6.34
C THR A 113 -6.14 1.93 6.65
N ALA A 114 -5.67 2.70 5.67
CA ALA A 114 -5.36 4.12 5.84
C ALA A 114 -6.60 4.94 6.24
N GLN A 115 -7.78 4.61 5.70
CA GLN A 115 -9.04 5.21 6.11
C GLN A 115 -9.32 4.94 7.60
N SER A 116 -9.25 3.67 8.04
CA SER A 116 -9.46 3.33 9.45
C SER A 116 -8.44 4.01 10.38
N MET A 117 -7.19 4.15 9.93
CA MET A 117 -6.17 4.89 10.68
C MET A 117 -6.52 6.38 10.79
N ASN A 118 -6.93 7.02 9.68
CA ASN A 118 -7.34 8.44 9.69
C ASN A 118 -8.58 8.67 10.57
N GLU A 119 -9.54 7.74 10.57
CA GLU A 119 -10.72 7.78 11.45
C GLU A 119 -10.32 7.69 12.92
N PHE A 120 -9.40 6.77 13.27
CA PHE A 120 -8.86 6.66 14.62
C PHE A 120 -8.14 7.95 15.04
N LEU A 121 -7.27 8.50 14.19
CA LEU A 121 -6.52 9.73 14.45
C LEU A 121 -7.44 10.95 14.62
N SER A 122 -8.61 10.94 13.99
CA SER A 122 -9.63 11.99 14.14
C SER A 122 -10.51 11.83 15.38
N SER A 123 -10.52 10.65 16.01
CA SER A 123 -11.29 10.37 17.23
C SER A 123 -10.66 10.99 18.48
N GLU A 124 -11.42 11.10 19.57
CA GLU A 124 -10.90 11.60 20.87
C GLU A 124 -9.71 10.76 21.38
N ALA A 125 -9.69 9.47 21.09
CA ALA A 125 -8.60 8.57 21.50
C ALA A 125 -7.32 8.74 20.69
N GLY A 126 -7.41 9.29 19.47
CA GLY A 126 -6.27 9.54 18.57
C GLY A 126 -5.85 11.01 18.49
N GLN A 127 -6.70 11.94 18.93
CA GLN A 127 -6.39 13.36 18.97
C GLN A 127 -5.32 13.65 20.04
N THR A 128 -4.12 13.99 19.58
CA THR A 128 -3.05 14.50 20.43
C THR A 128 -2.70 15.93 20.00
N PRO A 129 -2.68 16.90 20.93
CA PRO A 129 -2.20 18.24 20.61
C PRO A 129 -0.73 18.12 20.18
N LYS A 130 -0.42 18.45 18.91
CA LYS A 130 0.90 18.47 18.24
C LYS A 130 1.25 17.32 17.29
N THR A 131 0.37 16.34 17.03
CA THR A 131 0.70 15.34 15.99
C THR A 131 0.55 15.91 14.58
N THR A 132 1.59 15.78 13.74
CA THR A 132 1.52 16.02 12.29
C THR A 132 1.53 14.71 11.49
N LEU A 133 1.21 13.59 12.15
CA LEU A 133 1.17 12.27 11.53
C LEU A 133 0.14 12.28 10.39
N LYS A 134 0.59 11.92 9.19
CA LYS A 134 -0.27 11.78 8.01
C LYS A 134 -0.20 10.35 7.51
N VAL A 135 -1.36 9.82 7.13
CA VAL A 135 -1.46 8.46 6.59
C VAL A 135 -1.86 8.54 5.12
N TYR A 136 -1.08 7.88 4.29
CA TYR A 136 -1.19 7.87 2.84
C TYR A 136 -1.36 6.44 2.33
N ASN A 137 -1.96 6.30 1.15
CA ASN A 137 -1.91 5.08 0.37
C ASN A 137 -0.83 5.18 -0.74
N ALA A 138 -0.06 4.13 -0.98
CA ALA A 138 0.80 4.06 -2.16
C ALA A 138 -0.05 3.81 -3.43
N GLU A 139 -0.02 4.74 -4.37
CA GLU A 139 -0.78 4.67 -5.61
C GLU A 139 -0.41 3.41 -6.42
N GLY A 140 -1.43 2.60 -6.75
CA GLY A 140 -1.26 1.37 -7.53
C GLY A 140 -0.55 0.22 -6.80
N GLY A 141 -0.23 0.41 -5.51
CA GLY A 141 0.39 -0.59 -4.65
C GLY A 141 1.73 -1.13 -5.17
N LEU A 142 2.10 -2.31 -4.70
CA LEU A 142 3.33 -2.98 -5.12
C LEU A 142 3.31 -3.37 -6.60
N ALA A 143 2.14 -3.62 -7.19
CA ALA A 143 2.05 -3.97 -8.59
C ALA A 143 2.52 -2.82 -9.50
N LYS A 144 2.08 -1.58 -9.23
CA LYS A 144 2.59 -0.41 -9.97
C LYS A 144 4.07 -0.18 -9.71
N TRP A 145 4.50 -0.28 -8.45
CA TRP A 145 5.91 -0.17 -8.07
C TRP A 145 6.82 -1.12 -8.86
N ALA A 146 6.42 -2.39 -8.96
CA ALA A 146 7.13 -3.41 -9.73
C ALA A 146 7.10 -3.13 -11.24
N SER A 147 5.96 -2.70 -11.79
CA SER A 147 5.86 -2.37 -13.22
C SER A 147 6.82 -1.24 -13.62
N GLU A 148 7.12 -0.32 -12.69
CA GLU A 148 8.10 0.75 -12.86
C GLU A 148 9.55 0.31 -12.58
N ARG A 149 9.80 -0.99 -12.39
CA ARG A 149 11.11 -1.61 -12.16
C ARG A 149 11.87 -1.01 -10.98
N ARG A 150 11.14 -0.64 -9.93
CA ARG A 150 11.71 -0.11 -8.69
C ARG A 150 12.17 -1.24 -7.76
N LEU A 151 13.15 -0.95 -6.91
CA LEU A 151 13.72 -1.93 -5.99
C LEU A 151 12.64 -2.51 -5.06
N MET A 152 12.59 -3.83 -5.01
CA MET A 152 11.88 -4.62 -4.00
C MET A 152 12.84 -5.65 -3.46
N VAL A 153 12.55 -6.16 -2.27
CA VAL A 153 13.35 -7.17 -1.60
C VAL A 153 12.51 -8.38 -1.22
N ASP A 154 13.12 -9.56 -1.19
CA ASP A 154 12.50 -10.77 -0.65
C ASP A 154 12.67 -10.84 0.88
N LYS A 155 12.19 -11.93 1.50
CA LYS A 155 12.38 -12.20 2.93
C LYS A 155 13.85 -12.35 3.39
N GLN A 156 14.82 -12.42 2.48
CA GLN A 156 16.26 -12.40 2.78
C GLN A 156 16.87 -11.01 2.54
N GLU A 157 16.05 -9.98 2.35
CA GLU A 157 16.46 -8.62 1.98
C GLU A 157 17.25 -8.57 0.66
N GLN A 158 17.06 -9.55 -0.22
CA GLN A 158 17.74 -9.60 -1.53
C GLN A 158 16.87 -9.00 -2.63
N PRO A 159 17.46 -8.30 -3.62
CA PRO A 159 16.70 -7.72 -4.72
C PRO A 159 15.86 -8.77 -5.47
N ILE A 160 14.58 -8.48 -5.65
CA ILE A 160 13.62 -9.34 -6.35
C ILE A 160 12.70 -8.49 -7.24
N HIS A 161 12.14 -9.08 -8.29
CA HIS A 161 11.22 -8.41 -9.23
C HIS A 161 9.83 -9.06 -9.28
N LEU A 162 9.63 -10.16 -8.55
CA LEU A 162 8.38 -10.89 -8.53
C LEU A 162 7.42 -10.29 -7.50
N VAL A 163 6.13 -10.29 -7.83
CA VAL A 163 5.04 -9.83 -6.97
C VAL A 163 4.02 -10.96 -6.89
N HIS A 164 3.63 -11.32 -5.67
CA HIS A 164 2.47 -12.19 -5.48
C HIS A 164 1.19 -11.40 -5.83
N PRO A 165 0.43 -11.82 -6.86
CA PRO A 165 -0.65 -11.00 -7.40
C PRO A 165 -1.93 -11.03 -6.56
N TYR A 166 -1.94 -11.72 -5.42
CA TYR A 166 -3.10 -12.00 -4.56
C TYR A 166 -4.15 -12.92 -5.21
N SER A 167 -4.51 -12.70 -6.46
CA SER A 167 -5.40 -13.58 -7.23
C SER A 167 -5.13 -13.51 -8.73
N ALA A 168 -5.63 -14.50 -9.48
CA ALA A 168 -5.49 -14.53 -10.94
C ALA A 168 -6.14 -13.33 -11.64
N ALA A 169 -7.15 -12.69 -11.02
CA ALA A 169 -7.78 -11.51 -11.59
C ALA A 169 -6.84 -10.29 -11.54
N TRP A 170 -6.16 -10.08 -10.41
CA TRP A 170 -5.21 -8.98 -10.23
C TRP A 170 -3.87 -9.24 -10.90
N ALA A 171 -3.52 -10.51 -11.15
CA ALA A 171 -2.34 -10.88 -11.93
C ALA A 171 -2.31 -10.21 -13.32
N LYS A 172 -3.48 -9.93 -13.91
CA LYS A 172 -3.61 -9.22 -15.20
C LYS A 172 -3.05 -7.79 -15.19
N LEU A 173 -2.85 -7.20 -14.02
CA LEU A 173 -2.24 -5.86 -13.87
C LEU A 173 -0.71 -5.89 -13.92
N LEU A 174 -0.11 -7.07 -13.95
CA LEU A 174 1.32 -7.29 -13.98
C LEU A 174 1.74 -7.94 -15.29
N GLU A 175 2.90 -7.52 -15.80
CA GLU A 175 3.60 -8.25 -16.86
C GLU A 175 3.90 -9.68 -16.36
N PRO A 176 3.79 -10.73 -17.20
CA PRO A 176 3.96 -12.12 -16.77
C PRO A 176 5.27 -12.40 -16.04
N GLU A 177 6.37 -11.77 -16.46
CA GLU A 177 7.69 -11.88 -15.81
C GLU A 177 7.76 -11.33 -14.39
N LEU A 178 6.80 -10.51 -13.97
CA LEU A 178 6.73 -9.94 -12.61
C LEU A 178 5.84 -10.78 -11.69
N GLN A 179 5.22 -11.86 -12.14
CA GLN A 179 4.23 -12.61 -11.36
C GLN A 179 4.86 -13.79 -10.62
N ALA A 180 4.70 -13.84 -9.30
CA ALA A 180 4.94 -15.05 -8.53
C ALA A 180 3.74 -16.01 -8.60
N GLN A 181 3.95 -17.25 -8.15
CA GLN A 181 2.85 -18.21 -7.98
C GLN A 181 1.88 -17.76 -6.88
N ILE A 182 0.61 -18.13 -7.04
CA ILE A 182 -0.50 -17.87 -6.10
C ILE A 182 -0.70 -19.11 -5.22
#